data_AF-A0A934YE62-F1
#
_entry.id   AF-A0A934YE62-F1
#
_cell.length_a   1.000
_cell.length_b   1.000
_cell.length_c   1.000
_cell.angle_alpha   90.00
_cell.angle_beta   90.00
_cell.angle_gamma   90.00
#
_symmetry.space_group_name_H-M   'P 1'
#
loop_
_entity.id
_entity.type
_entity.pdbx_description
1 polymer ?
#
loop_
_entity_poly.entity_id
_entity_poly.type
_entity_poly.pdbx_seq_one_letter_code
_entity_poly.pdbx_strand_id
1 'polypeptide(L)'
;MATKKSAGAVATSVATNGKKGAGRAKASAAGDAGERAPAAAPGASHDGFVDAGRGYALGLRDGTLICRNAKGQVLGSVPKDLRDGEVGEQLLAVVDFLKAHEREVSQTVEGWMLRSMPTPTAVLLAAWPDESYRRSLENLVVVVEPKATGEASVTGFLKGVDAKKGVGVVDLDGETIWTKAEAFVVPHPILLADLEELRGLAAELSFSQGQKQLFREVFTKPNELGLEQEEIASFRGGKFEQLSHARGAAKSLGYRTAGGWAACRVFEGGKTTEARFWLGGDDSMDEVVTEGLMWVDASGDTILVKDVPPIAFSEGMRMASAIYGKRAVEKKDEDDDA
;
A
#
# COMPACT_ATOMS: atom_id res chain seq x y z
N MET A 1 -69.92 -0.98 -1.76
CA MET A 1 -69.85 -1.77 -0.52
C MET A 1 -68.68 -1.21 0.29
N ALA A 2 -68.95 -0.27 1.20
CA ALA A 2 -69.06 -0.50 2.66
C ALA A 2 -67.68 -0.80 3.28
N THR A 3 -66.84 0.19 3.61
CA THR A 3 -66.74 0.98 4.86
C THR A 3 -66.77 0.20 6.20
N LYS A 4 -65.67 0.33 6.97
CA LYS A 4 -65.58 0.74 8.40
C LYS A 4 -64.09 0.73 8.81
N LYS A 5 -63.46 1.83 9.28
CA LYS A 5 -63.59 2.56 10.58
C LYS A 5 -63.43 1.60 11.77
N SER A 6 -62.67 1.87 12.82
CA SER A 6 -62.32 3.09 13.57
C SER A 6 -61.25 2.69 14.62
N ALA A 7 -60.20 3.45 14.91
CA ALA A 7 -60.10 4.76 15.58
C ALA A 7 -60.14 4.71 17.13
N GLY A 8 -59.19 5.45 17.70
CA GLY A 8 -59.33 6.23 18.93
C GLY A 8 -58.42 5.79 20.08
N ALA A 9 -57.90 6.67 20.95
CA ALA A 9 -57.80 8.13 21.03
C ALA A 9 -57.03 8.39 22.36
N VAL A 10 -56.02 9.25 22.40
CA VAL A 10 -56.03 10.62 22.99
C VAL A 10 -56.07 10.68 24.54
N ALA A 11 -55.08 11.40 25.13
CA ALA A 11 -55.24 12.57 26.02
C ALA A 11 -54.00 12.74 26.95
N THR A 12 -53.20 13.83 26.88
CA THR A 12 -53.25 15.10 27.68
C THR A 12 -53.15 14.89 29.21
N SER A 13 -52.46 15.67 30.07
CA SER A 13 -51.94 17.05 30.04
C SER A 13 -51.20 17.41 31.36
N VAL A 14 -50.19 18.31 31.28
CA VAL A 14 -50.01 19.58 32.06
C VAL A 14 -49.56 19.61 33.55
N ALA A 15 -48.74 20.67 33.81
CA ALA A 15 -48.53 21.48 35.04
C ALA A 15 -47.58 20.97 36.14
N THR A 16 -46.85 21.76 36.95
CA THR A 16 -46.19 23.09 36.99
C THR A 16 -45.63 23.23 38.44
N ASN A 17 -44.80 24.26 38.71
CA ASN A 17 -44.29 24.74 40.02
C ASN A 17 -43.14 23.93 40.66
N GLY A 18 -42.12 24.52 41.30
CA GLY A 18 -41.86 25.92 41.65
C GLY A 18 -41.06 26.01 42.97
N LYS A 19 -40.12 26.97 43.03
CA LYS A 19 -39.51 27.63 44.22
C LYS A 19 -38.42 26.94 45.07
N LYS A 20 -37.24 27.59 44.99
CA LYS A 20 -36.46 28.29 46.05
C LYS A 20 -36.21 27.60 47.40
N GLY A 21 -34.93 27.42 47.70
CA GLY A 21 -34.38 27.42 49.06
C GLY A 21 -32.94 27.92 49.06
N ALA A 22 -32.73 29.14 49.55
CA ALA A 22 -31.42 29.71 49.84
C ALA A 22 -31.00 29.32 51.26
N GLY A 23 -29.75 28.88 51.43
CA GLY A 23 -29.14 28.66 52.74
C GLY A 23 -27.63 28.92 52.64
N ARG A 24 -27.17 29.95 53.37
CA ARG A 24 -25.77 30.40 53.44
C ARG A 24 -25.26 30.15 54.86
N ALA A 25 -24.12 29.47 54.99
CA ALA A 25 -23.14 29.39 56.10
C ALA A 25 -22.53 27.97 56.10
N LYS A 26 -21.26 27.69 56.39
CA LYS A 26 -20.10 28.41 56.91
C LYS A 26 -18.87 27.55 56.55
N ALA A 27 -17.70 28.17 56.43
CA ALA A 27 -16.43 27.49 56.19
C ALA A 27 -16.00 26.58 57.36
N SER A 28 -15.39 25.43 57.04
CA SER A 28 -14.37 24.77 57.86
C SER A 28 -13.41 23.99 56.94
N ALA A 29 -12.13 24.07 57.27
CA ALA A 29 -10.99 23.70 56.45
C ALA A 29 -10.62 22.20 56.49
N ALA A 30 -9.76 21.86 55.53
CA ALA A 30 -8.72 20.81 55.51
C ALA A 30 -9.12 19.35 55.23
N GLY A 31 -8.53 18.82 54.15
CA GLY A 31 -8.59 17.42 53.74
C GLY A 31 -7.90 17.25 52.38
N ASP A 32 -6.57 17.28 52.42
CA ASP A 32 -5.62 17.10 51.32
C ASP A 32 -5.88 15.81 50.53
N ALA A 33 -6.13 15.94 49.22
CA ALA A 33 -6.17 14.84 48.27
C ALA A 33 -5.34 15.28 47.06
N GLY A 34 -4.02 15.14 47.20
CA GLY A 34 -3.06 15.34 46.13
C GLY A 34 -3.41 14.49 44.90
N GLU A 35 -3.81 15.19 43.85
CA GLU A 35 -3.96 14.66 42.50
C GLU A 35 -2.59 14.16 42.05
N ARG A 36 -2.42 12.83 42.02
CA ARG A 36 -1.18 12.18 41.62
C ARG A 36 -1.02 12.39 40.11
N ALA A 37 -0.17 13.34 39.74
CA ALA A 37 0.21 13.58 38.36
C ALA A 37 0.63 12.26 37.68
N PRO A 38 0.29 12.05 36.39
CA PRO A 38 0.77 10.89 35.66
C PRO A 38 2.30 10.91 35.65
N ALA A 39 2.90 9.73 35.88
CA ALA A 39 4.35 9.56 35.87
C ALA A 39 4.91 10.13 34.55
N ALA A 40 5.90 11.02 34.68
CA ALA A 40 6.58 11.62 33.55
C ALA A 40 7.14 10.51 32.64
N ALA A 41 6.92 10.65 31.33
CA ALA A 41 7.54 9.80 30.33
C ALA A 41 9.07 9.78 30.56
N PRO A 42 9.72 8.61 30.50
CA PRO A 42 11.17 8.52 30.68
C PRO A 42 11.85 9.46 29.69
N GLY A 43 12.68 10.37 30.22
CA GLY A 43 13.25 11.48 29.48
C GLY A 43 14.00 11.01 28.24
N ALA A 44 13.49 11.37 27.06
CA ALA A 44 14.18 11.18 25.80
C ALA A 44 15.50 11.95 25.82
N SER A 45 16.63 11.25 25.80
CA SER A 45 17.91 11.90 25.56
C SER A 45 18.01 12.32 24.09
N HIS A 46 18.63 13.46 23.80
CA HIS A 46 18.85 13.99 22.45
C HIS A 46 19.69 13.08 21.52
N ASP A 47 20.17 11.94 22.03
CA ASP A 47 21.06 10.99 21.37
C ASP A 47 20.33 9.71 20.90
N GLY A 48 19.00 9.66 20.99
CA GLY A 48 18.19 8.53 20.50
C GLY A 48 18.23 7.27 21.37
N PHE A 49 18.73 7.39 22.61
CA PHE A 49 18.74 6.32 23.61
C PHE A 49 17.79 6.62 24.77
N VAL A 50 17.15 5.56 25.27
CA VAL A 50 16.25 5.54 26.42
C VAL A 50 16.88 4.69 27.53
N ASP A 51 16.86 5.19 28.76
CA ASP A 51 17.39 4.45 29.92
C ASP A 51 16.63 3.12 30.10
N ALA A 52 17.38 2.02 30.17
CA ALA A 52 16.85 0.67 30.39
C ALA A 52 17.27 0.09 31.75
N GLY A 53 17.81 0.94 32.63
CA GLY A 53 18.23 0.60 33.98
C GLY A 53 19.61 -0.09 34.03
N ARG A 54 20.14 -0.22 35.26
CA ARG A 54 21.44 -0.84 35.55
C ARG A 54 22.62 -0.24 34.76
N GLY A 55 22.51 1.05 34.40
CA GLY A 55 23.52 1.77 33.61
C GLY A 55 23.52 1.43 32.13
N TYR A 56 22.47 0.79 31.61
CA TYR A 56 22.29 0.52 30.19
C TYR A 56 21.22 1.42 29.59
N ALA A 57 21.36 1.73 28.31
CA ALA A 57 20.36 2.44 27.53
C ALA A 57 20.09 1.70 26.22
N LEU A 58 18.84 1.69 25.77
CA LEU A 58 18.41 1.08 24.51
C LEU A 58 18.05 2.15 23.49
N GLY A 59 18.27 1.87 22.22
CA GLY A 59 17.89 2.76 21.12
C GLY A 59 17.61 1.97 19.85
N LEU A 60 17.18 2.68 18.81
CA LEU A 60 16.96 2.10 17.49
C LEU A 60 17.98 2.66 16.50
N ARG A 61 18.55 1.79 15.68
CA ARG A 61 19.39 2.15 14.54
C ARG A 61 19.03 1.25 13.37
N ASP A 62 18.65 1.85 12.24
CA ASP A 62 18.28 1.15 11.01
C ASP A 62 17.26 0.01 11.27
N GLY A 63 16.23 0.32 12.07
CA GLY A 63 15.17 -0.64 12.43
C GLY A 63 15.61 -1.76 13.38
N THR A 64 16.79 -1.66 13.99
CA THR A 64 17.35 -2.66 14.89
C THR A 64 17.53 -2.10 16.30
N LEU A 65 17.16 -2.90 17.30
CA LEU A 65 17.39 -2.59 18.70
C LEU A 65 18.89 -2.66 19.02
N ILE A 66 19.43 -1.58 19.58
CA ILE A 66 20.83 -1.49 20.01
C ILE A 66 20.90 -1.16 21.51
N CYS A 67 21.99 -1.59 22.15
CA CYS A 67 22.21 -1.37 23.57
C CYS A 67 23.54 -0.63 23.79
N ARG A 68 23.52 0.32 24.71
CA ARG A 68 24.69 1.10 25.13
C ARG A 68 24.92 0.89 26.63
N ASN A 69 26.18 0.71 27.03
CA ASN A 69 26.56 0.59 28.44
C ASN A 69 26.82 1.95 29.11
N ALA A 70 27.12 1.93 30.42
CA ALA A 70 27.37 3.14 31.21
C ALA A 70 28.59 3.95 30.76
N LYS A 71 29.51 3.35 29.98
CA LYS A 71 30.67 4.02 29.38
C LYS A 71 30.36 4.67 28.03
N GLY A 72 29.09 4.61 27.59
CA GLY A 72 28.66 5.13 26.30
C GLY A 72 28.98 4.22 25.11
N GLN A 73 29.48 2.99 25.33
CA GLN A 73 29.84 2.06 24.25
C GLN A 73 28.62 1.25 23.82
N VAL A 74 28.38 1.21 22.50
CA VAL A 74 27.36 0.33 21.90
C VAL A 74 27.86 -1.11 21.93
N LEU A 75 27.04 -2.02 22.42
CA LEU A 75 27.35 -3.45 22.52
C LEU A 75 27.08 -4.15 21.18
N GLY A 76 27.80 -5.25 20.93
CA GLY A 76 27.57 -6.08 19.74
C GLY A 76 26.26 -6.86 19.76
N SER A 77 25.59 -6.95 20.92
CA SER A 77 24.27 -7.56 21.07
C SER A 77 23.52 -6.94 22.24
N VAL A 78 22.19 -7.01 22.19
CA VAL A 78 21.31 -6.57 23.27
C VAL A 78 21.13 -7.73 24.26
N PRO A 79 21.50 -7.57 25.55
CA PRO A 79 21.22 -8.56 26.58
C PRO A 79 19.74 -8.92 26.65
N LYS A 80 19.43 -10.23 26.83
CA LYS A 80 18.06 -10.75 26.77
C LYS A 80 17.14 -10.11 27.80
N ASP A 81 17.63 -9.89 29.01
CA ASP A 81 16.90 -9.26 30.11
C ASP A 81 16.57 -7.77 29.87
N LEU A 82 17.36 -7.08 29.05
CA LEU A 82 17.04 -5.72 28.59
C LEU A 82 16.09 -5.73 27.39
N ARG A 83 16.25 -6.70 26.49
CA ARG A 83 15.38 -6.88 25.32
C ARG A 83 13.95 -7.24 25.72
N ASP A 84 13.80 -8.15 26.66
CA ASP A 84 12.53 -8.66 27.17
C ASP A 84 12.01 -7.79 28.34
N GLY A 85 12.69 -6.68 28.64
CA GLY A 85 12.23 -5.67 29.60
C GLY A 85 11.30 -4.66 28.93
N GLU A 86 10.58 -3.88 29.75
CA GLU A 86 9.55 -2.93 29.29
C GLU A 86 10.03 -2.00 28.16
N VAL A 87 11.22 -1.39 28.30
CA VAL A 87 11.78 -0.48 27.28
C VAL A 87 12.14 -1.23 26.00
N GLY A 88 12.66 -2.46 26.11
CA GLY A 88 13.00 -3.30 24.97
C GLY A 88 11.75 -3.70 24.18
N GLU A 89 10.70 -4.14 24.87
CA GLU A 89 9.41 -4.50 24.26
C GLU A 89 8.75 -3.28 23.58
N GLN A 90 8.76 -2.11 24.21
CA GLN A 90 8.21 -0.87 23.61
C GLN A 90 8.97 -0.47 22.35
N LEU A 91 10.30 -0.50 22.35
CA LEU A 91 11.10 -0.17 21.18
C LEU A 91 10.92 -1.19 20.05
N LEU A 92 10.78 -2.48 20.37
CA LEU A 92 10.47 -3.51 19.38
C LEU A 92 9.07 -3.33 18.79
N ALA A 93 8.08 -2.96 19.60
CA ALA A 93 6.74 -2.62 19.11
C ALA A 93 6.77 -1.41 18.15
N VAL A 94 7.61 -0.41 18.42
CA VAL A 94 7.84 0.71 17.50
C VAL A 94 8.47 0.24 16.18
N VAL A 95 9.46 -0.67 16.23
CA VAL A 95 10.05 -1.27 15.01
C VAL A 95 9.00 -1.98 14.18
N ASP A 96 8.13 -2.78 14.81
CA ASP A 96 7.08 -3.51 14.11
C ASP A 96 6.03 -2.57 13.53
N PHE A 97 5.67 -1.50 14.25
CA PHE A 97 4.81 -0.44 13.76
C PHE A 97 5.40 0.25 12.51
N LEU A 98 6.67 0.64 12.54
CA LEU A 98 7.33 1.28 11.41
C LEU A 98 7.41 0.36 10.19
N LYS A 99 7.68 -0.94 10.39
CA LYS A 99 7.66 -1.92 9.29
C LYS A 99 6.26 -2.11 8.71
N ALA A 100 5.23 -2.07 9.54
CA ALA A 100 3.84 -2.13 9.07
C ALA A 100 3.50 -0.88 8.25
N HIS A 101 3.90 0.30 8.73
CA HIS A 101 3.73 1.58 8.04
C HIS A 101 4.44 1.59 6.68
N GLU A 102 5.71 1.18 6.61
CA GLU A 102 6.44 1.08 5.33
C GLU A 102 5.73 0.18 4.30
N ARG A 103 5.13 -0.93 4.76
CA ARG A 103 4.35 -1.82 3.89
C ARG A 103 3.06 -1.16 3.41
N GLU A 104 2.34 -0.47 4.29
CA GLU A 104 1.11 0.24 3.95
C GLU A 104 1.37 1.39 2.96
N VAL A 105 2.43 2.17 3.21
CA VAL A 105 2.87 3.24 2.32
C VAL A 105 3.22 2.69 0.94
N SER A 106 4.01 1.61 0.89
CA SER A 106 4.39 0.97 -0.37
C SER A 106 3.17 0.53 -1.17
N GLN A 107 2.20 -0.13 -0.51
CA GLN A 107 0.94 -0.54 -1.14
C GLN A 107 0.08 0.64 -1.60
N THR A 108 0.09 1.74 -0.83
CA THR A 108 -0.64 2.96 -1.18
C THR A 108 -0.07 3.60 -2.44
N VAL A 109 1.25 3.74 -2.53
CA VAL A 109 1.93 4.32 -3.69
C VAL A 109 1.83 3.41 -4.91
N GLU A 110 1.98 2.09 -4.75
CA GLU A 110 1.69 1.13 -5.84
C GLU A 110 0.23 1.26 -6.29
N GLY A 111 -0.70 1.48 -5.35
CA GLY A 111 -2.11 1.76 -5.66
C GLY A 111 -2.31 3.02 -6.50
N TRP A 112 -1.52 4.09 -6.30
CA TRP A 112 -1.58 5.28 -7.16
C TRP A 112 -1.15 4.94 -8.59
N MET A 113 -0.07 4.17 -8.74
CA MET A 113 0.43 3.71 -10.05
C MET A 113 -0.59 2.80 -10.77
N LEU A 114 -1.10 1.78 -10.07
CA LEU A 114 -2.05 0.80 -10.62
C LEU A 114 -3.40 1.41 -11.00
N ARG A 115 -3.75 2.56 -10.41
CA ARG A 115 -4.98 3.27 -10.75
C ARG A 115 -4.77 4.38 -11.78
N SER A 116 -3.53 4.88 -11.90
CA SER A 116 -3.15 6.00 -12.77
C SER A 116 -4.15 7.17 -12.71
N MET A 117 -4.67 7.46 -11.51
CA MET A 117 -5.66 8.52 -11.29
C MET A 117 -4.99 9.83 -10.89
N PRO A 118 -5.55 10.98 -11.31
CA PRO A 118 -5.17 12.27 -10.76
C PRO A 118 -5.29 12.28 -9.24
N THR A 119 -4.18 12.56 -8.58
CA THR A 119 -4.07 12.70 -7.12
C THR A 119 -3.78 14.16 -6.80
N PRO A 120 -4.52 14.81 -5.88
CA PRO A 120 -4.27 16.20 -5.55
C PRO A 120 -2.85 16.42 -5.01
N THR A 121 -2.17 17.46 -5.46
CA THR A 121 -0.83 17.85 -4.96
C THR A 121 -0.82 18.10 -3.46
N ALA A 122 -1.96 18.49 -2.87
CA ALA A 122 -2.12 18.62 -1.42
C ALA A 122 -1.86 17.30 -0.67
N VAL A 123 -2.20 16.15 -1.26
CA VAL A 123 -1.88 14.82 -0.70
C VAL A 123 -0.38 14.61 -0.69
N LEU A 124 0.28 14.95 -1.79
CA LEU A 124 1.73 14.83 -1.92
C LEU A 124 2.46 15.75 -0.92
N LEU A 125 2.00 17.00 -0.76
CA LEU A 125 2.52 17.95 0.25
C LEU A 125 2.39 17.41 1.68
N ALA A 126 1.27 16.75 2.00
CA ALA A 126 1.03 16.19 3.32
C ALA A 126 1.88 14.92 3.58
N ALA A 127 2.10 14.10 2.54
CA ALA A 127 2.85 12.86 2.63
C ALA A 127 4.38 13.07 2.59
N TRP A 128 4.87 14.09 1.87
CA TRP A 128 6.31 14.29 1.64
C TRP A 128 7.20 14.42 2.89
N PRO A 129 6.73 14.99 4.03
CA PRO A 129 7.51 15.01 5.27
C PRO A 129 7.77 13.62 5.87
N ASP A 130 6.89 12.66 5.62
CA ASP A 130 7.05 11.26 6.03
C ASP A 130 8.13 10.58 5.17
N GLU A 131 9.14 10.02 5.82
CA GLU A 131 10.28 9.43 5.16
C GLU A 131 9.92 8.15 4.38
N SER A 132 8.99 7.34 4.88
CA SER A 132 8.52 6.13 4.19
C SER A 132 7.81 6.50 2.89
N TYR A 133 7.00 7.56 2.91
CA TYR A 133 6.36 8.09 1.70
C TYR A 133 7.38 8.68 0.74
N ARG A 134 8.30 9.52 1.24
CA ARG A 134 9.34 10.12 0.40
C ARG A 134 10.19 9.07 -0.30
N ARG A 135 10.71 8.06 0.43
CA ARG A 135 11.48 6.97 -0.17
C ARG A 135 10.69 6.17 -1.22
N SER A 136 9.37 6.05 -1.04
CA SER A 136 8.51 5.35 -1.99
C SER A 136 8.17 6.17 -3.23
N LEU A 137 8.10 7.50 -3.11
CA LEU A 137 7.65 8.43 -4.15
C LEU A 137 8.79 9.10 -4.91
N GLU A 138 9.91 9.37 -4.24
CA GLU A 138 11.08 9.99 -4.84
C GLU A 138 11.58 9.13 -6.01
N ASN A 139 11.92 9.81 -7.11
CA ASN A 139 12.31 9.23 -8.38
C ASN A 139 11.23 8.40 -9.07
N LEU A 140 9.97 8.39 -8.61
CA LEU A 140 8.89 7.92 -9.46
C LEU A 140 8.67 8.92 -10.60
N VAL A 141 8.43 8.39 -11.79
CA VAL A 141 7.93 9.17 -12.91
C VAL A 141 6.52 9.62 -12.54
N VAL A 142 6.28 10.92 -12.64
CA VAL A 142 4.97 11.54 -12.44
C VAL A 142 4.62 12.39 -13.65
N VAL A 143 3.33 12.51 -13.93
CA VAL A 143 2.79 13.48 -14.88
C VAL A 143 2.07 14.54 -14.07
N VAL A 144 2.48 15.80 -14.23
CA VAL A 144 1.86 16.95 -13.56
C VAL A 144 1.24 17.86 -14.60
N GLU A 145 -0.06 18.13 -14.45
CA GLU A 145 -0.77 19.07 -15.30
C GLU A 145 -0.66 20.48 -14.71
N PRO A 146 -0.14 21.47 -15.45
CA PRO A 146 -0.08 22.83 -14.97
C PRO A 146 -1.47 23.41 -14.74
N LYS A 147 -1.55 24.34 -13.76
CA LYS A 147 -2.80 24.98 -13.34
C LYS A 147 -3.45 25.85 -14.43
N ALA A 148 -2.68 26.33 -15.39
CA ALA A 148 -3.18 27.15 -16.49
C ALA A 148 -3.50 26.26 -17.69
N THR A 149 -4.78 26.28 -18.12
CA THR A 149 -5.23 25.58 -19.32
C THR A 149 -4.43 26.06 -20.54
N GLY A 150 -3.58 25.20 -21.09
CA GLY A 150 -2.78 25.49 -22.29
C GLY A 150 -1.28 25.22 -22.15
N GLU A 151 -0.76 25.08 -20.94
CA GLU A 151 0.61 24.57 -20.75
C GLU A 151 0.63 23.04 -20.88
N ALA A 152 1.68 22.49 -21.50
CA ALA A 152 1.84 21.06 -21.64
C ALA A 152 2.06 20.40 -20.27
N SER A 153 1.52 19.19 -20.09
CA SER A 153 1.84 18.36 -18.94
C SER A 153 3.35 18.12 -18.87
N VAL A 154 3.92 18.19 -17.67
CA VAL A 154 5.33 17.85 -17.45
C VAL A 154 5.39 16.40 -16.98
N THR A 155 6.17 15.58 -17.68
CA THR A 155 6.46 14.19 -17.31
C THR A 155 7.92 14.10 -16.87
N GLY A 156 8.18 13.49 -15.72
CA GLY A 156 9.55 13.28 -15.26
C GLY A 156 9.64 12.73 -13.84
N PHE A 157 10.84 12.68 -13.30
CA PHE A 157 11.14 12.12 -11.98
C PHE A 157 10.78 13.08 -10.86
N LEU A 158 9.92 12.65 -9.94
CA LEU A 158 9.58 13.41 -8.75
C LEU A 158 10.81 13.57 -7.84
N LYS A 159 11.22 14.81 -7.58
CA LYS A 159 12.37 15.14 -6.73
C LYS A 159 12.04 15.95 -5.50
N GLY A 160 10.93 16.68 -5.51
CA GLY A 160 10.64 17.59 -4.42
C GLY A 160 9.21 18.03 -4.41
N VAL A 161 8.77 18.46 -3.24
CA VAL A 161 7.46 19.03 -3.02
C VAL A 161 7.63 20.14 -2.00
N ASP A 162 7.19 21.34 -2.35
CA ASP A 162 7.34 22.54 -1.54
C ASP A 162 6.06 23.36 -1.58
N ALA A 163 5.63 23.89 -0.42
CA ALA A 163 4.36 24.61 -0.33
C ALA A 163 4.32 25.90 -1.17
N LYS A 164 5.48 26.50 -1.49
CA LYS A 164 5.59 27.74 -2.28
C LYS A 164 5.91 27.46 -3.74
N LYS A 165 6.80 26.50 -4.03
CA LYS A 165 7.26 26.16 -5.39
C LYS A 165 6.38 25.11 -6.07
N GLY A 166 5.67 24.27 -5.30
CA GLY A 166 4.82 23.19 -5.79
C GLY A 166 5.60 21.88 -5.96
N VAL A 167 5.36 21.15 -7.05
CA VAL A 167 6.00 19.86 -7.36
C VAL A 167 7.27 20.12 -8.18
N GLY A 168 8.37 19.57 -7.71
CA GLY A 168 9.68 19.57 -8.39
C GLY A 168 9.88 18.25 -9.14
N VAL A 169 10.07 18.35 -10.45
CA VAL A 169 10.23 17.23 -11.38
C VAL A 169 11.54 17.40 -12.15
N VAL A 170 12.28 16.32 -12.37
CA VAL A 170 13.39 16.28 -13.35
C VAL A 170 12.86 15.68 -14.64
N ASP A 171 12.82 16.46 -15.71
CA ASP A 171 12.32 16.02 -17.02
C ASP A 171 13.34 15.13 -17.76
N LEU A 172 13.00 14.73 -19.00
CA LEU A 172 13.85 13.91 -19.85
C LEU A 172 15.16 14.59 -20.28
N ASP A 173 15.20 15.93 -20.26
CA ASP A 173 16.41 16.70 -20.54
C ASP A 173 17.32 16.81 -19.30
N GLY A 174 16.89 16.28 -18.16
CA GLY A 174 17.61 16.35 -16.88
C GLY A 174 17.44 17.69 -16.17
N GLU A 175 16.56 18.57 -16.66
CA GLU A 175 16.30 19.87 -16.06
C GLU A 175 15.29 19.76 -14.90
N THR A 176 15.51 20.53 -13.84
CA THR A 176 14.57 20.59 -12.72
C THR A 176 13.51 21.65 -12.95
N ILE A 177 12.27 21.22 -13.13
CA ILE A 177 11.09 22.06 -13.28
C ILE A 177 10.30 22.08 -11.98
N TRP A 178 9.87 23.27 -11.55
CA TRP A 178 8.93 23.44 -10.44
C TRP A 178 7.58 23.94 -10.95
N THR A 179 6.49 23.27 -10.60
CA THR A 179 5.14 23.62 -11.04
C THR A 179 4.13 23.64 -9.89
N LYS A 180 3.17 24.57 -9.97
CA LYS A 180 2.04 24.68 -9.03
C LYS A 180 0.82 23.88 -9.49
N ALA A 181 1.04 22.75 -10.16
CA ALA A 181 0.02 21.81 -10.56
C ALA A 181 -0.90 21.45 -9.38
N GLU A 182 -2.21 21.39 -9.63
CA GLU A 182 -3.19 21.06 -8.60
C GLU A 182 -3.28 19.54 -8.35
N ALA A 183 -2.89 18.75 -9.35
CA ALA A 183 -2.85 17.31 -9.30
C ALA A 183 -1.62 16.75 -10.03
N PHE A 184 -1.27 15.53 -9.67
CA PHE A 184 -0.27 14.71 -10.33
C PHE A 184 -0.82 13.30 -10.56
N VAL A 185 -0.25 12.59 -11.52
CA VAL A 185 -0.52 11.18 -11.77
C VAL A 185 0.79 10.42 -11.60
N VAL A 186 0.74 9.26 -10.95
CA VAL A 186 1.80 8.26 -11.04
C VAL A 186 1.38 7.30 -12.17
N PRO A 187 1.90 7.44 -13.39
CA PRO A 187 1.49 6.59 -14.50
C PRO A 187 1.99 5.15 -14.31
N HIS A 188 1.15 4.19 -14.68
CA HIS A 188 1.61 2.83 -14.92
C HIS A 188 2.61 2.82 -16.09
N PRO A 189 3.71 2.04 -16.03
CA PRO A 189 4.75 2.05 -17.06
C PRO A 189 4.26 1.69 -18.47
N ILE A 190 3.18 0.91 -18.61
CA ILE A 190 2.55 0.63 -19.92
C ILE A 190 2.02 1.89 -20.61
N LEU A 191 1.77 2.98 -19.86
CA LEU A 191 1.27 4.25 -20.38
C LEU A 191 2.39 5.26 -20.68
N LEU A 192 3.65 4.91 -20.39
CA LEU A 192 4.80 5.78 -20.66
C LEU A 192 5.32 5.49 -22.08
N ALA A 193 5.12 6.43 -23.00
CA ALA A 193 5.64 6.33 -24.36
C ALA A 193 7.17 6.27 -24.38
N ASP A 194 7.82 7.11 -23.57
CA ASP A 194 9.27 7.27 -23.51
C ASP A 194 9.90 6.43 -22.38
N LEU A 195 9.32 5.26 -22.07
CA LEU A 195 9.74 4.42 -20.95
C LEU A 195 11.24 4.03 -21.02
N GLU A 196 11.75 3.77 -22.23
CA GLU A 196 13.16 3.38 -22.40
C GLU A 196 14.11 4.57 -22.21
N GLU A 197 13.72 5.75 -22.66
CA GLU A 197 14.48 6.99 -22.43
C GLU A 197 14.51 7.34 -20.95
N LEU A 198 13.36 7.23 -20.26
CA LEU A 198 13.26 7.40 -18.81
C LEU A 198 14.18 6.40 -18.06
N ARG A 199 14.24 5.14 -18.49
CA ARG A 199 15.18 4.16 -17.92
C ARG A 199 16.63 4.55 -18.13
N GLY A 200 16.98 5.00 -19.34
CA GLY A 200 18.32 5.49 -19.66
C GLY A 200 18.73 6.66 -18.75
N LEU A 201 17.86 7.66 -18.61
CA LEU A 201 18.11 8.81 -17.75
C LEU A 201 18.21 8.43 -16.28
N ALA A 202 17.34 7.53 -15.79
CA ALA A 202 17.41 7.05 -14.41
C ALA A 202 18.75 6.34 -14.13
N ALA A 203 19.28 5.59 -15.09
CA ALA A 203 20.59 4.96 -14.97
C ALA A 203 21.73 6.00 -14.97
N GLU A 204 21.69 6.97 -15.89
CA GLU A 204 22.67 8.06 -15.96
C GLU A 204 22.74 8.87 -14.66
N LEU A 205 21.59 9.25 -14.12
CA LEU A 205 21.48 10.02 -12.88
C LEU A 205 21.58 9.17 -11.61
N SER A 206 21.78 7.85 -11.75
CA SER A 206 21.86 6.89 -10.64
C SER A 206 20.63 6.95 -9.70
N PHE A 207 19.45 7.14 -10.26
CA PHE A 207 18.20 7.18 -9.51
C PHE A 207 17.76 5.77 -9.10
N SER A 208 17.35 5.63 -7.85
CA SER A 208 16.69 4.43 -7.32
C SER A 208 15.22 4.74 -7.04
N GLN A 209 14.33 3.81 -7.42
CA GLN A 209 12.90 3.93 -7.13
C GLN A 209 12.53 3.04 -5.96
N GLY A 210 11.77 3.57 -5.00
CA GLY A 210 11.17 2.77 -3.93
C GLY A 210 10.09 1.80 -4.43
N GLN A 211 9.53 2.05 -5.61
CA GLN A 211 8.58 1.17 -6.30
C GLN A 211 9.15 0.68 -7.62
N LYS A 212 8.76 -0.54 -8.03
CA LYS A 212 9.09 -1.06 -9.37
C LYS A 212 8.16 -0.42 -10.40
N GLN A 213 8.42 0.83 -10.76
CA GLN A 213 7.69 1.52 -11.84
C GLN A 213 8.44 1.34 -13.17
N LEU A 214 9.65 1.90 -13.33
CA LEU A 214 10.39 1.83 -14.60
C LEU A 214 10.67 0.40 -15.05
N PHE A 215 11.06 -0.46 -14.11
CA PHE A 215 11.42 -1.86 -14.36
C PHE A 215 10.29 -2.82 -14.02
N ARG A 216 9.04 -2.34 -13.92
CA ARG A 216 7.89 -3.24 -13.88
C ARG A 216 7.83 -3.99 -15.21
N GLU A 217 7.62 -5.29 -15.14
CA GLU A 217 7.30 -6.07 -16.32
C GLU A 217 5.94 -5.62 -16.86
N VAL A 218 5.88 -5.35 -18.16
CA VAL A 218 4.69 -4.86 -18.86
C VAL A 218 4.35 -5.79 -20.00
N PHE A 219 3.05 -6.02 -20.21
CA PHE A 219 2.55 -6.86 -21.30
C PHE A 219 1.61 -6.04 -22.16
N THR A 220 2.01 -5.82 -23.41
CA THR A 220 1.16 -5.16 -24.40
C THR A 220 0.18 -6.17 -24.97
N LYS A 221 -1.07 -5.75 -25.14
CA LYS A 221 -2.09 -6.55 -25.80
C LYS A 221 -1.65 -6.81 -27.26
N PRO A 222 -1.59 -8.08 -27.72
CA PRO A 222 -1.30 -8.38 -29.12
C PRO A 222 -2.37 -7.80 -30.05
N ASN A 223 -1.95 -7.29 -31.21
CA ASN A 223 -2.87 -6.73 -32.20
C ASN A 223 -3.76 -7.78 -32.89
N GLU A 224 -3.33 -9.05 -32.88
CA GLU A 224 -3.96 -10.16 -33.60
C GLU A 224 -4.94 -10.99 -32.73
N LEU A 225 -5.37 -10.47 -31.56
CA LEU A 225 -6.31 -11.20 -30.72
C LEU A 225 -7.65 -11.41 -31.42
N GLY A 226 -8.19 -12.62 -31.27
CA GLY A 226 -9.53 -12.95 -31.77
C GLY A 226 -10.60 -12.06 -31.12
N LEU A 227 -11.55 -11.59 -31.92
CA LEU A 227 -12.59 -10.65 -31.46
C LEU A 227 -13.46 -11.21 -30.32
N GLU A 228 -13.59 -12.54 -30.26
CA GLU A 228 -14.44 -13.27 -29.31
C GLU A 228 -13.62 -14.00 -28.21
N GLN A 229 -12.32 -13.68 -28.08
CA GLN A 229 -11.48 -14.32 -27.08
C GLN A 229 -11.82 -13.79 -25.68
N GLU A 230 -12.20 -14.66 -24.76
CA GLU A 230 -12.55 -14.33 -23.36
C GLU A 230 -11.40 -14.58 -22.36
N GLU A 231 -10.37 -15.32 -22.78
CA GLU A 231 -9.26 -15.71 -21.91
C GLU A 231 -7.91 -15.84 -22.64
N ILE A 232 -6.82 -15.84 -21.87
CA ILE A 232 -5.48 -16.22 -22.31
C ILE A 232 -5.21 -17.67 -21.87
N ALA A 233 -5.23 -18.58 -22.84
CA ALA A 233 -5.06 -20.02 -22.63
C ALA A 233 -3.61 -20.48 -22.39
N SER A 234 -2.61 -19.61 -22.59
CA SER A 234 -1.18 -19.98 -22.46
C SER A 234 -0.75 -20.39 -21.05
N PHE A 235 -1.60 -20.14 -20.05
CA PHE A 235 -1.38 -20.52 -18.66
C PHE A 235 -2.13 -21.80 -18.25
N ARG A 236 -2.83 -22.46 -19.19
CA ARG A 236 -3.47 -23.76 -18.93
C ARG A 236 -2.42 -24.86 -18.76
N GLY A 237 -2.72 -25.84 -17.92
CA GLY A 237 -1.90 -27.05 -17.78
C GLY A 237 -0.75 -26.94 -16.79
N GLY A 238 -0.68 -25.86 -16.00
CA GLY A 238 0.38 -25.68 -15.02
C GLY A 238 0.10 -26.49 -13.76
N LYS A 239 0.98 -27.44 -13.43
CA LYS A 239 0.79 -28.33 -12.28
C LYS A 239 1.40 -27.80 -11.00
N PHE A 240 0.66 -27.89 -9.90
CA PHE A 240 1.19 -27.75 -8.56
C PHE A 240 0.85 -29.00 -7.75
N GLU A 241 1.80 -29.46 -6.95
CA GLU A 241 1.61 -30.63 -6.07
C GLU A 241 0.42 -30.45 -5.13
N GLN A 242 0.19 -29.22 -4.65
CA GLN A 242 -0.93 -28.87 -3.79
C GLN A 242 -1.47 -27.48 -4.13
N LEU A 243 -2.77 -27.28 -4.00
CA LEU A 243 -3.40 -25.95 -4.10
C LEU A 243 -2.81 -24.95 -3.08
N SER A 244 -2.42 -25.43 -1.89
CA SER A 244 -1.74 -24.63 -0.87
C SER A 244 -0.45 -23.98 -1.40
N HIS A 245 0.30 -24.67 -2.26
CA HIS A 245 1.51 -24.17 -2.90
C HIS A 245 1.18 -23.08 -3.93
N ALA A 246 0.17 -23.27 -4.78
CA ALA A 246 -0.29 -22.26 -5.73
C ALA A 246 -0.82 -21.00 -5.03
N ARG A 247 -1.62 -21.16 -3.97
CA ARG A 247 -2.12 -20.05 -3.14
C ARG A 247 -0.98 -19.34 -2.41
N GLY A 248 -0.02 -20.09 -1.88
CA GLY A 248 1.19 -19.56 -1.26
C GLY A 248 2.03 -18.74 -2.24
N ALA A 249 2.19 -19.24 -3.48
CA ALA A 249 2.83 -18.52 -4.57
C ALA A 249 2.13 -17.18 -4.86
N ALA A 250 0.81 -17.18 -5.05
CA ALA A 250 0.04 -15.95 -5.28
C ALA A 250 0.15 -14.96 -4.11
N LYS A 251 -0.02 -15.43 -2.87
CA LYS A 251 0.07 -14.59 -1.66
C LYS A 251 1.46 -14.01 -1.44
N SER A 252 2.51 -14.79 -1.70
CA SER A 252 3.91 -14.32 -1.62
C SER A 252 4.22 -13.21 -2.63
N LEU A 253 3.45 -13.13 -3.72
CA LEU A 253 3.55 -12.11 -4.76
C LEU A 253 2.58 -10.93 -4.52
N GLY A 254 1.82 -10.94 -3.41
CA GLY A 254 0.89 -9.88 -3.04
C GLY A 254 -0.51 -9.98 -3.67
N TYR A 255 -0.84 -11.08 -4.35
CA TYR A 255 -2.16 -11.25 -4.97
C TYR A 255 -3.19 -11.80 -3.99
N ARG A 256 -4.44 -11.40 -4.18
CA ARG A 256 -5.57 -11.94 -3.42
C ARG A 256 -5.90 -13.33 -3.95
N THR A 257 -6.31 -14.21 -3.05
CA THR A 257 -6.86 -15.51 -3.41
C THR A 257 -8.25 -15.69 -2.81
N ALA A 258 -9.17 -16.24 -3.59
CA ALA A 258 -10.53 -16.55 -3.17
C ALA A 258 -11.01 -17.80 -3.90
N GLY A 259 -11.34 -18.86 -3.15
CA GLY A 259 -11.61 -20.18 -3.74
C GLY A 259 -10.43 -20.65 -4.59
N GLY A 260 -10.70 -21.11 -5.80
CA GLY A 260 -9.71 -21.53 -6.78
C GLY A 260 -9.01 -20.40 -7.54
N TRP A 261 -9.28 -19.13 -7.24
CA TRP A 261 -8.78 -18.00 -8.04
C TRP A 261 -7.65 -17.23 -7.35
N ALA A 262 -6.64 -16.84 -8.13
CA ALA A 262 -5.85 -15.65 -7.87
C ALA A 262 -6.48 -14.45 -8.59
N ALA A 263 -6.52 -13.29 -7.93
CA ALA A 263 -7.17 -12.10 -8.43
C ALA A 263 -6.28 -10.85 -8.36
N CYS A 264 -6.29 -10.06 -9.44
CA CYS A 264 -5.67 -8.74 -9.52
C CYS A 264 -6.71 -7.72 -9.99
N ARG A 265 -7.10 -6.80 -9.10
CA ARG A 265 -8.10 -5.76 -9.40
C ARG A 265 -7.40 -4.46 -9.77
N VAL A 266 -7.72 -3.95 -10.94
CA VAL A 266 -7.24 -2.68 -11.48
C VAL A 266 -8.43 -1.71 -11.63
N PHE A 267 -8.16 -0.43 -11.41
CA PHE A 267 -9.10 0.64 -11.70
C PHE A 267 -8.50 1.55 -12.75
N GLU A 268 -9.06 1.57 -13.96
CA GLU A 268 -8.50 2.29 -15.10
C GLU A 268 -9.62 3.04 -15.83
N GLY A 269 -9.43 4.33 -16.09
CA GLY A 269 -10.40 5.15 -16.83
C GLY A 269 -11.80 5.18 -16.19
N GLY A 270 -11.90 5.14 -14.86
CA GLY A 270 -13.19 5.11 -14.15
C GLY A 270 -13.82 3.73 -14.03
N LYS A 271 -13.23 2.68 -14.62
CA LYS A 271 -13.76 1.31 -14.63
C LYS A 271 -12.94 0.40 -13.73
N THR A 272 -13.61 -0.50 -13.03
CA THR A 272 -12.95 -1.63 -12.36
C THR A 272 -12.89 -2.80 -13.32
N THR A 273 -11.71 -3.40 -13.45
CA THR A 273 -11.50 -4.68 -14.12
C THR A 273 -10.70 -5.59 -13.20
N GLU A 274 -11.13 -6.84 -13.02
CA GLU A 274 -10.42 -7.84 -12.21
C GLU A 274 -9.95 -8.98 -13.09
N ALA A 275 -8.63 -9.15 -13.16
CA ALA A 275 -8.00 -10.33 -13.73
C ALA A 275 -8.17 -11.51 -12.77
N ARG A 276 -8.57 -12.66 -13.29
CA ARG A 276 -8.79 -13.90 -12.54
C ARG A 276 -8.01 -15.04 -13.20
N PHE A 277 -7.14 -15.66 -12.42
CA PHE A 277 -6.35 -16.80 -12.83
C PHE A 277 -6.70 -18.03 -11.99
N TRP A 278 -7.18 -19.08 -12.64
CA TRP A 278 -7.61 -20.30 -11.95
C TRP A 278 -6.40 -21.14 -11.54
N LEU A 279 -6.32 -21.41 -10.24
CA LEU A 279 -5.26 -22.18 -9.60
C LEU A 279 -5.65 -23.65 -9.38
N GLY A 280 -6.94 -23.99 -9.35
CA GLY A 280 -7.43 -25.34 -9.03
C GLY A 280 -8.57 -25.39 -8.02
N GLY A 281 -9.09 -26.59 -7.73
CA GLY A 281 -10.34 -26.88 -7.01
C GLY A 281 -10.43 -26.47 -5.54
N ASP A 282 -11.31 -27.11 -4.76
CA ASP A 282 -11.67 -26.63 -3.41
C ASP A 282 -10.76 -27.18 -2.28
N ASP A 283 -10.24 -28.41 -2.39
CA ASP A 283 -9.36 -28.98 -1.37
C ASP A 283 -7.94 -28.41 -1.47
N SER A 284 -7.39 -28.00 -0.33
CA SER A 284 -6.06 -27.43 -0.21
C SER A 284 -4.90 -28.40 -0.50
N MET A 285 -5.13 -29.70 -0.33
CA MET A 285 -4.10 -30.75 -0.39
C MET A 285 -4.07 -31.51 -1.73
N ASP A 286 -5.05 -31.26 -2.60
CA ASP A 286 -5.11 -31.93 -3.90
C ASP A 286 -4.10 -31.34 -4.89
N GLU A 287 -3.61 -32.20 -5.78
CA GLU A 287 -2.89 -31.77 -6.98
C GLU A 287 -3.81 -30.91 -7.82
N VAL A 288 -3.27 -29.80 -8.34
CA VAL A 288 -4.04 -28.86 -9.13
C VAL A 288 -3.37 -28.54 -10.45
N VAL A 289 -4.22 -28.30 -11.46
CA VAL A 289 -3.84 -27.86 -12.79
C VAL A 289 -4.47 -26.48 -13.03
N THR A 290 -3.65 -25.52 -13.44
CA THR A 290 -4.11 -24.17 -13.75
C THR A 290 -4.92 -24.15 -15.05
N GLU A 291 -5.87 -23.22 -15.15
CA GLU A 291 -6.62 -22.94 -16.39
C GLU A 291 -6.21 -21.59 -16.99
N GLY A 292 -7.02 -21.03 -17.88
CA GLY A 292 -6.77 -19.73 -18.51
C GLY A 292 -6.82 -18.55 -17.54
N LEU A 293 -6.23 -17.44 -17.99
CA LEU A 293 -6.40 -16.12 -17.38
C LEU A 293 -7.58 -15.42 -18.06
N MET A 294 -8.56 -14.95 -17.29
CA MET A 294 -9.70 -14.20 -17.78
C MET A 294 -9.84 -12.86 -17.04
N TRP A 295 -10.72 -11.99 -17.51
CA TRP A 295 -11.05 -10.72 -16.84
C TRP A 295 -12.55 -10.59 -16.65
N VAL A 296 -12.93 -9.95 -15.56
CA VAL A 296 -14.31 -9.60 -15.25
C VAL A 296 -14.46 -8.11 -14.96
N ASP A 297 -15.67 -7.59 -15.15
CA ASP A 297 -16.01 -6.21 -14.81
C ASP A 297 -16.39 -6.05 -13.32
N ALA A 298 -16.92 -4.88 -12.96
CA ALA A 298 -17.37 -4.59 -11.59
C ALA A 298 -18.58 -5.43 -11.13
N SER A 299 -19.39 -5.90 -12.08
CA SER A 299 -20.56 -6.77 -11.85
C SER A 299 -20.14 -8.24 -11.70
N GLY A 300 -18.93 -8.58 -12.15
CA GLY A 300 -18.40 -9.94 -12.18
C GLY A 300 -18.62 -10.64 -13.51
N ASP A 301 -19.09 -9.93 -14.53
CA ASP A 301 -19.32 -10.46 -15.87
C ASP A 301 -18.01 -10.54 -16.64
N THR A 302 -17.81 -11.62 -17.40
CA THR A 302 -16.62 -11.84 -18.23
C THR A 302 -16.51 -10.75 -19.30
N ILE A 303 -15.29 -10.24 -19.48
CA ILE A 303 -14.95 -9.25 -20.51
C ILE A 303 -14.13 -9.94 -21.62
N LEU A 304 -14.45 -9.64 -22.88
CA LEU A 304 -13.60 -10.02 -24.01
C LEU A 304 -12.20 -9.41 -23.87
N VAL A 305 -11.16 -10.18 -24.16
CA VAL A 305 -9.76 -9.74 -24.01
C VAL A 305 -9.48 -8.46 -24.80
N LYS A 306 -10.10 -8.27 -25.96
CA LYS A 306 -10.01 -7.03 -26.76
C LYS A 306 -10.51 -5.77 -26.02
N ASP A 307 -11.45 -5.92 -25.08
CA ASP A 307 -12.09 -4.82 -24.34
C ASP A 307 -11.43 -4.58 -22.98
N VAL A 308 -10.49 -5.44 -22.57
CA VAL A 308 -9.71 -5.27 -21.34
C VAL A 308 -8.79 -4.04 -21.43
N PRO A 309 -8.87 -3.09 -20.48
CA PRO A 309 -7.98 -1.92 -20.46
C PRO A 309 -6.47 -2.26 -20.37
N PRO A 310 -5.56 -1.43 -20.92
CA PRO A 310 -4.12 -1.72 -20.98
C PRO A 310 -3.44 -2.07 -19.64
N ILE A 311 -3.72 -1.32 -18.57
CA ILE A 311 -3.14 -1.62 -17.24
C ILE A 311 -3.69 -2.95 -16.73
N ALA A 312 -5.02 -3.15 -16.83
CA ALA A 312 -5.66 -4.38 -16.37
C ALA A 312 -5.16 -5.63 -17.12
N PHE A 313 -4.92 -5.51 -18.42
CA PHE A 313 -4.33 -6.56 -19.23
C PHE A 313 -2.89 -6.86 -18.79
N SER A 314 -2.05 -5.83 -18.70
CA SER A 314 -0.65 -5.96 -18.32
C SER A 314 -0.48 -6.61 -16.94
N GLU A 315 -1.26 -6.15 -15.97
CA GLU A 315 -1.19 -6.66 -14.59
C GLU A 315 -1.76 -8.07 -14.43
N GLY A 316 -2.81 -8.41 -15.19
CA GLY A 316 -3.32 -9.78 -15.26
C GLY A 316 -2.27 -10.74 -15.81
N MET A 317 -1.63 -10.38 -16.92
CA MET A 317 -0.55 -11.16 -17.54
C MET A 317 0.65 -11.30 -16.60
N ARG A 318 1.06 -10.22 -15.91
CA ARG A 318 2.14 -10.24 -14.92
C ARG A 318 1.82 -11.17 -13.74
N MET A 319 0.58 -11.14 -13.25
CA MET A 319 0.11 -12.04 -12.20
C MET A 319 0.17 -13.51 -12.65
N ALA A 320 -0.46 -13.84 -13.78
CA ALA A 320 -0.53 -15.21 -14.27
C ALA A 320 0.86 -15.74 -14.60
N SER A 321 1.71 -14.97 -15.29
CA SER A 321 3.09 -15.36 -15.61
C SER A 321 3.93 -15.64 -14.36
N ALA A 322 3.87 -14.76 -13.35
CA ALA A 322 4.65 -14.93 -12.12
C ALA A 322 4.19 -16.13 -11.28
N ILE A 323 2.88 -16.41 -11.23
CA ILE A 323 2.35 -17.59 -10.53
C ILE A 323 2.68 -18.85 -11.33
N TYR A 324 2.38 -18.88 -12.62
CA TYR A 324 2.62 -20.02 -13.51
C TYR A 324 4.10 -20.40 -13.60
N GLY A 325 5.01 -19.44 -13.46
CA GLY A 325 6.46 -19.68 -13.37
C GLY A 325 6.89 -20.48 -12.13
N LYS A 326 6.04 -20.57 -11.10
CA LYS A 326 6.30 -21.34 -9.86
C LYS A 326 5.73 -22.76 -9.86
N ARG A 327 5.12 -23.17 -10.98
CA ARG A 327 4.58 -24.53 -11.15
C ARG A 327 5.70 -25.59 -11.09
N ALA A 328 5.32 -26.84 -10.85
CA ALA A 328 6.24 -27.96 -10.99
C ALA A 328 6.75 -28.05 -12.43
N VAL A 329 8.07 -28.10 -12.60
CA VAL A 329 8.72 -28.35 -13.89
C VAL A 329 9.28 -29.76 -13.82
N GLU A 330 8.86 -30.63 -14.74
CA GLU A 330 9.47 -31.95 -14.88
C GLU A 330 10.97 -31.76 -15.16
N LYS A 331 11.82 -32.29 -14.28
CA LYS A 331 13.25 -32.39 -14.59
C LYS A 331 13.36 -33.40 -15.72
N LYS A 332 13.88 -32.97 -16.86
CA LYS A 332 14.37 -33.93 -17.85
C LYS A 332 15.56 -34.63 -17.20
N ASP A 333 15.43 -35.93 -16.98
CA ASP A 333 16.58 -36.78 -16.69
C ASP A 333 17.47 -36.75 -17.94
N GLU A 334 18.55 -35.98 -17.88
CA GLU A 334 19.71 -36.20 -18.75
C GLU A 334 20.42 -37.43 -18.19
N ASP A 335 20.07 -38.61 -18.70
CA ASP A 335 20.93 -39.80 -18.77
C ASP A 335 20.19 -40.91 -19.54
N ASP A 336 20.62 -41.16 -20.78
CA ASP A 336 20.94 -42.51 -21.29
C ASP A 336 21.27 -42.43 -22.79
N ASP A 337 22.55 -42.21 -23.08
CA ASP A 337 23.23 -42.75 -24.26
C ASP A 337 24.74 -42.81 -23.96
N ALA A 338 25.17 -43.92 -23.36
CA ALA A 338 26.55 -44.38 -23.29
C ALA A 338 26.63 -45.85 -23.71
#